data_AF-A0A353FFN5-F1
#
_entry.id   AF-A0A353FFN5-F1
#
_cell.length_a   1.000
_cell.length_b   1.000
_cell.length_c   1.000
_cell.angle_alpha   90.00
_cell.angle_beta   90.00
_cell.angle_gamma   90.00
#
_symmetry.space_group_name_H-M   'P 1'
#
loop_
_entity.id
_entity.type
_entity.pdbx_description
1 polymer ?
#
loop_
_entity_poly.entity_id
_entity_poly.type
_entity_poly.pdbx_seq_one_letter_code
_entity_poly.pdbx_strand_id
1 'polypeptide(L)'
;MKVGVICEGHTDRAVIAKILKGLKGIDSSQIVPLRPDYSKDETDLAVNPIDSFGSWTNVREECRNREKITRFLSIEDQGMIIIQLDSAESHDFGITKPAKDKNYSTVLRERIIEKINEWLDNEFLEETIYAVAIEETEAWVLTIYEKRNSTASADPKARLKRVLGKKGVKYTHNLEGFSDISDKFSKRKNFVKEKYLTFNQSLADFCQEVEDKL
;
A
#
# COMPACT_ATOMS: atom_id res chain seq x y z
N MET A 1 2.85 -12.31 -16.65
CA MET A 1 3.38 -11.30 -15.72
C MET A 1 2.91 -11.61 -14.32
N LYS A 2 3.85 -11.66 -13.38
CA LYS A 2 3.58 -11.61 -11.95
C LYS A 2 4.07 -10.29 -11.37
N VAL A 3 3.53 -9.93 -10.21
CA VAL A 3 3.90 -8.71 -9.48
C VAL A 3 4.36 -9.11 -8.08
N GLY A 4 5.60 -8.76 -7.75
CA GLY A 4 6.16 -8.88 -6.41
C GLY A 4 5.59 -7.80 -5.52
N VAL A 5 5.16 -8.12 -4.29
CA VAL A 5 4.60 -7.14 -3.37
C VAL A 5 5.34 -7.18 -2.03
N ILE A 6 5.82 -6.02 -1.59
CA ILE A 6 6.42 -5.77 -0.29
C ILE A 6 5.54 -4.74 0.42
N CYS A 7 4.83 -5.18 1.46
CA CYS A 7 3.99 -4.33 2.30
C CYS A 7 4.44 -4.31 3.74
N GLU A 8 3.99 -3.28 4.45
CA GLU A 8 4.01 -3.19 5.90
C GLU A 8 3.23 -4.35 6.55
N GLY A 9 1.98 -4.54 6.13
CA GLY A 9 1.09 -5.55 6.68
C GLY A 9 0.25 -6.30 5.64
N HIS A 10 -0.48 -7.29 6.13
CA HIS A 10 -1.40 -8.09 5.30
C HIS A 10 -2.63 -7.30 4.85
N THR A 11 -3.05 -6.29 5.63
CA THR A 11 -4.17 -5.39 5.31
C THR A 11 -3.87 -4.54 4.08
N ASP A 12 -2.64 -4.03 3.97
CA ASP A 12 -2.24 -3.15 2.86
C ASP A 12 -2.15 -3.93 1.56
N ARG A 13 -1.57 -5.14 1.65
CA ARG A 13 -1.55 -6.10 0.54
C ARG A 13 -2.95 -6.43 0.03
N ALA A 14 -3.94 -6.58 0.91
CA ALA A 14 -5.32 -6.85 0.51
C ALA A 14 -5.90 -5.69 -0.33
N VAL A 15 -5.63 -4.45 0.06
CA VAL A 15 -6.07 -3.26 -0.67
C VAL A 15 -5.37 -3.15 -2.02
N ILE A 16 -4.05 -3.33 -2.07
CA ILE A 16 -3.26 -3.32 -3.31
C ILE A 16 -3.78 -4.39 -4.27
N ALA A 17 -4.02 -5.62 -3.79
CA ALA A 17 -4.56 -6.68 -4.62
C ALA A 17 -5.91 -6.32 -5.26
N LYS A 18 -6.81 -5.66 -4.53
CA LYS A 18 -8.08 -5.19 -5.09
C LYS A 18 -7.88 -4.08 -6.12
N ILE A 19 -6.96 -3.14 -5.89
CA ILE A 19 -6.65 -2.09 -6.86
C ILE A 19 -6.08 -2.68 -8.16
N LEU A 20 -5.09 -3.58 -8.06
CA LEU A 20 -4.50 -4.26 -9.22
C LEU A 20 -5.52 -5.06 -10.01
N LYS A 21 -6.43 -5.77 -9.32
CA LYS A 21 -7.53 -6.48 -9.98
C LYS A 21 -8.43 -5.54 -10.76
N GLY A 22 -8.76 -4.39 -10.17
CA GLY A 22 -9.61 -3.39 -10.80
C GLY A 22 -8.98 -2.70 -11.99
N LEU A 23 -7.71 -2.33 -11.91
CA LEU A 23 -7.04 -1.58 -12.96
C LEU A 23 -6.56 -2.49 -14.09
N LYS A 24 -5.83 -3.56 -13.77
CA LYS A 24 -5.12 -4.39 -14.75
C LYS A 24 -5.66 -5.82 -14.87
N GLY A 25 -6.68 -6.17 -14.09
CA GLY A 25 -7.22 -7.54 -14.10
C GLY A 25 -6.34 -8.56 -13.39
N ILE A 26 -5.22 -8.14 -12.80
CA ILE A 26 -4.26 -8.97 -12.05
C ILE A 26 -4.95 -9.52 -10.81
N ASP A 27 -5.06 -10.84 -10.71
CA ASP A 27 -5.58 -11.50 -9.51
C ASP A 27 -4.49 -12.04 -8.58
N SER A 28 -4.93 -12.62 -7.46
CA SER A 28 -4.04 -13.15 -6.42
C SER A 28 -3.08 -14.22 -6.91
N SER A 29 -3.39 -14.96 -7.99
CA SER A 29 -2.47 -15.96 -8.55
C SER A 29 -1.25 -15.33 -9.24
N GLN A 30 -1.36 -14.07 -9.62
CA GLN A 30 -0.31 -13.28 -10.25
C GLN A 30 0.45 -12.40 -9.24
N ILE A 31 0.00 -12.34 -7.98
CA ILE A 31 0.66 -11.56 -6.93
C ILE A 31 1.56 -12.49 -6.12
N VAL A 32 2.84 -12.17 -6.08
CA VAL A 32 3.84 -12.89 -5.28
C VAL A 32 4.16 -12.01 -4.07
N PRO A 33 3.74 -12.36 -2.84
CA PRO A 33 4.14 -11.58 -1.69
C PRO A 33 5.58 -11.89 -1.32
N LEU A 34 6.45 -10.93 -1.60
CA LEU A 34 7.82 -10.95 -1.11
C LEU A 34 7.82 -10.63 0.40
N ARG A 35 6.90 -9.76 0.84
CA ARG A 35 6.60 -9.47 2.24
C ARG A 35 5.18 -8.92 2.44
N PRO A 36 4.48 -9.27 3.54
CA PRO A 36 4.75 -10.39 4.45
C PRO A 36 4.49 -11.74 3.76
N ASP A 37 5.24 -12.79 4.13
CA ASP A 37 5.07 -14.14 3.57
C ASP A 37 3.71 -14.73 3.98
N TYR A 38 3.10 -15.53 3.10
CA TYR A 38 1.88 -16.29 3.37
C TYR A 38 2.05 -17.37 4.45
N SER A 39 3.27 -17.87 4.65
CA SER A 39 3.55 -19.01 5.54
C SER A 39 3.48 -18.68 7.03
N LYS A 40 3.35 -17.41 7.40
CA LYS A 40 3.19 -16.96 8.77
C LYS A 40 1.78 -16.38 8.94
N ASP A 41 0.97 -17.00 9.79
CA ASP A 41 -0.34 -16.46 10.14
C ASP A 41 -0.26 -15.58 11.42
N GLU A 42 -1.38 -14.94 11.78
CA GLU A 42 -1.48 -14.08 12.98
C GLU A 42 -1.17 -14.82 14.29
N THR A 43 -1.23 -16.16 14.29
CA THR A 43 -0.86 -17.02 15.42
C THR A 43 0.64 -17.22 15.52
N ASP A 44 1.37 -17.24 14.40
CA ASP A 44 2.84 -17.27 14.34
C ASP A 44 3.49 -15.92 14.73
N LEU A 45 2.76 -14.81 14.50
CA LEU A 45 3.15 -13.45 14.90
C LEU A 45 3.16 -13.26 16.43
N ALA A 46 2.37 -14.05 17.18
CA ALA A 46 2.37 -14.03 18.64
C ALA A 46 3.62 -14.69 19.26
N VAL A 47 4.36 -15.49 18.48
CA VAL A 47 5.50 -16.30 18.95
C VAL A 47 6.84 -15.71 18.51
N ASN A 48 6.89 -14.89 17.45
CA ASN A 48 8.12 -14.33 16.90
C ASN A 48 8.24 -12.80 17.11
N PRO A 49 9.14 -12.33 18.00
CA PRO A 49 9.42 -10.91 18.20
C PRO A 49 10.02 -10.22 16.95
N ILE A 50 10.44 -10.96 15.93
CA ILE A 50 11.01 -10.38 14.71
C ILE A 50 9.94 -9.67 13.88
N ASP A 51 8.68 -10.13 13.91
CA ASP A 51 7.56 -9.39 13.32
C ASP A 51 6.96 -8.36 14.30
N SER A 52 7.59 -8.14 15.46
CA SER A 52 7.26 -7.07 16.41
C SER A 52 8.09 -5.78 16.21
N PHE A 53 9.06 -5.79 15.28
CA PHE A 53 9.71 -4.57 14.81
C PHE A 53 8.73 -3.78 13.92
N GLY A 54 8.71 -2.45 14.06
CA GLY A 54 7.78 -1.55 13.34
C GLY A 54 7.73 -1.83 11.85
N SER A 55 6.57 -1.64 11.24
CA SER A 55 6.23 -2.10 9.89
C SER A 55 7.22 -1.61 8.82
N TRP A 56 7.66 -0.35 8.91
CA TRP A 56 8.71 0.24 8.07
C TRP A 56 10.08 -0.43 8.23
N THR A 57 10.45 -0.82 9.45
CA THR A 57 11.74 -1.47 9.72
C THR A 57 11.85 -2.72 8.89
N ASN A 58 10.79 -3.52 8.84
CA ASN A 58 10.84 -4.77 8.13
C ASN A 58 10.79 -4.60 6.60
N VAL A 59 10.04 -3.60 6.10
CA VAL A 59 10.09 -3.24 4.67
C VAL A 59 11.50 -2.77 4.30
N ARG A 60 12.14 -1.95 5.15
CA ARG A 60 13.53 -1.50 4.97
C ARG A 60 14.50 -2.66 4.93
N GLU A 61 14.43 -3.61 5.87
CA GLU A 61 15.34 -4.76 5.88
C GLU A 61 15.15 -5.64 4.64
N GLU A 62 13.91 -5.83 4.17
CA GLU A 62 13.65 -6.54 2.91
C GLU A 62 14.24 -5.80 1.70
N CYS A 63 14.07 -4.47 1.64
CA CYS A 63 14.62 -3.63 0.58
C CYS A 63 16.15 -3.57 0.61
N ARG A 64 16.78 -3.64 1.78
CA ARG A 64 18.26 -3.65 1.92
C ARG A 64 18.87 -5.01 1.62
N ASN A 65 18.21 -6.08 2.01
CA ASN A 65 18.67 -7.44 1.73
C ASN A 65 18.59 -7.74 0.22
N ARG A 66 17.51 -7.32 -0.45
CA ARG A 66 17.27 -7.48 -1.90
C ARG A 66 17.23 -8.92 -2.41
N GLU A 67 17.52 -9.94 -1.61
CA GLU A 67 17.57 -11.34 -2.08
C GLU A 67 16.24 -11.78 -2.72
N LYS A 68 15.10 -11.51 -2.08
CA LYS A 68 13.78 -11.86 -2.64
C LYS A 68 13.44 -11.05 -3.90
N ILE A 69 13.82 -9.77 -3.92
CA ILE A 69 13.64 -8.87 -5.07
C ILE A 69 14.41 -9.43 -6.28
N THR A 70 15.72 -9.65 -6.12
CA THR A 70 16.60 -10.19 -7.17
C THR A 70 16.15 -11.55 -7.64
N ARG A 71 15.79 -12.44 -6.70
CA ARG A 71 15.27 -13.77 -7.04
C ARG A 71 13.97 -13.69 -7.82
N PHE A 72 13.06 -12.81 -7.45
CA PHE A 72 11.79 -12.64 -8.15
C PHE A 72 12.01 -12.12 -9.57
N LEU A 73 12.78 -11.04 -9.72
CA LEU A 73 13.06 -10.42 -11.03
C LEU A 73 13.88 -11.31 -11.96
N SER A 74 14.75 -12.18 -11.44
CA SER A 74 15.52 -13.13 -12.27
C SER A 74 14.67 -14.28 -12.83
N ILE A 75 13.53 -14.60 -12.22
CA ILE A 75 12.63 -15.68 -12.65
C ILE A 75 11.53 -15.15 -13.55
N GLU A 76 10.99 -13.98 -13.22
CA GLU A 76 9.84 -13.39 -13.91
C GLU A 76 10.33 -12.40 -14.97
N ASP A 77 10.30 -12.82 -16.24
CA ASP A 77 10.50 -11.92 -17.38
C ASP A 77 9.47 -10.78 -17.32
N GLN A 78 9.94 -9.54 -17.29
CA GLN A 78 9.14 -8.32 -17.05
C GLN A 78 8.42 -8.28 -15.68
N GLY A 79 9.01 -8.89 -14.64
CA GLY A 79 8.53 -8.77 -13.27
C GLY A 79 8.56 -7.33 -12.77
N MET A 80 7.51 -6.91 -12.07
CA MET A 80 7.42 -5.61 -11.41
C MET A 80 7.24 -5.80 -9.92
N ILE A 81 7.75 -4.86 -9.12
CA ILE A 81 7.66 -4.88 -7.66
C ILE A 81 6.86 -3.67 -7.19
N ILE A 82 5.92 -3.90 -6.28
CA ILE A 82 5.23 -2.85 -5.56
C ILE A 82 5.77 -2.81 -4.14
N ILE A 83 6.24 -1.63 -3.72
CA ILE A 83 6.66 -1.37 -2.34
C ILE A 83 5.64 -0.42 -1.72
N GLN A 84 5.03 -0.86 -0.63
CA GLN A 84 4.04 -0.10 0.12
C GLN A 84 4.58 0.37 1.46
N LEU A 85 4.33 1.65 1.75
CA LEU A 85 4.54 2.28 3.05
C LEU A 85 3.43 3.29 3.33
N ASP A 86 3.01 3.35 4.59
CA ASP A 86 2.13 4.34 5.17
C ASP A 86 2.94 5.49 5.75
N SER A 87 2.59 6.74 5.45
CA SER A 87 3.42 7.89 5.86
C SER A 87 3.29 8.25 7.35
N ALA A 88 2.45 7.57 8.13
CA ALA A 88 2.24 7.84 9.55
C ALA A 88 3.55 7.79 10.35
N GLU A 89 4.37 6.74 10.11
CA GLU A 89 5.63 6.45 10.82
C GLU A 89 6.87 7.13 10.19
N SER A 90 6.68 7.91 9.13
CA SER A 90 7.79 8.51 8.35
C SER A 90 8.82 9.30 9.18
N HIS A 91 8.38 9.95 10.26
CA HIS A 91 9.24 10.72 11.17
C HIS A 91 10.31 9.87 11.87
N ASP A 92 10.00 8.61 12.22
CA ASP A 92 10.93 7.68 12.89
C ASP A 92 12.08 7.26 11.96
N PHE A 93 11.92 7.49 10.66
CA PHE A 93 12.90 7.21 9.61
C PHE A 93 13.57 8.49 9.06
N GLY A 94 13.48 9.58 9.84
CA GLY A 94 14.12 10.86 9.52
C GLY A 94 13.41 11.68 8.45
N ILE A 95 12.17 11.32 8.08
CA ILE A 95 11.39 12.08 7.09
C ILE A 95 10.49 13.07 7.83
N THR A 96 10.83 14.36 7.71
CA THR A 96 9.98 15.41 8.28
C THR A 96 8.71 15.58 7.45
N LYS A 97 7.54 15.60 8.09
CA LYS A 97 6.27 15.91 7.41
C LYS A 97 6.26 17.37 6.94
N PRO A 98 5.95 17.66 5.67
CA PRO A 98 5.82 19.03 5.18
C PRO A 98 4.62 19.75 5.83
N ALA A 99 4.52 21.07 5.62
CA ALA A 99 3.33 21.81 6.04
C ALA A 99 2.08 21.21 5.37
N LYS A 100 0.96 21.14 6.10
CA LYS A 100 -0.32 20.62 5.58
C LYS A 100 -1.01 21.63 4.64
N ASP A 101 -0.39 21.85 3.49
CA ASP A 101 -0.93 22.63 2.37
C ASP A 101 -1.34 21.73 1.20
N LYS A 102 -1.64 22.33 0.03
CA LYS A 102 -2.03 21.60 -1.18
C LYS A 102 -0.96 20.66 -1.73
N ASN A 103 0.31 20.87 -1.41
CA ASN A 103 1.45 20.08 -1.87
C ASN A 103 1.88 19.03 -0.83
N TYR A 104 1.23 18.98 0.35
CA TYR A 104 1.58 18.07 1.44
C TYR A 104 1.75 16.61 0.98
N SER A 105 0.76 16.09 0.24
CA SER A 105 0.79 14.70 -0.22
C SER A 105 1.92 14.44 -1.21
N THR A 106 2.14 15.33 -2.18
CA THR A 106 3.18 15.20 -3.20
C THR A 106 4.57 15.23 -2.57
N VAL A 107 4.86 16.25 -1.76
CA VAL A 107 6.19 16.42 -1.14
C VAL A 107 6.50 15.29 -0.17
N LEU A 108 5.51 14.85 0.63
CA LEU A 108 5.73 13.73 1.54
C LEU A 108 5.94 12.43 0.78
N ARG A 109 5.16 12.19 -0.29
CA ARG A 109 5.34 11.01 -1.15
C ARG A 109 6.73 10.95 -1.76
N GLU A 110 7.21 12.05 -2.34
CA GLU A 110 8.54 12.14 -2.95
C GLU A 110 9.66 11.79 -1.95
N ARG A 111 9.62 12.37 -0.74
CA ARG A 111 10.60 12.08 0.32
C ARG A 111 10.62 10.60 0.74
N ILE A 112 9.45 9.96 0.73
CA ILE A 112 9.34 8.53 1.05
C ILE A 112 9.89 7.68 -0.09
N ILE A 113 9.62 8.05 -1.34
CA ILE A 113 10.20 7.38 -2.52
C ILE A 113 11.73 7.48 -2.51
N GLU A 114 12.27 8.67 -2.24
CA GLU A 114 13.72 8.87 -2.08
C GLU A 114 14.30 7.95 -1.01
N LYS A 115 13.59 7.78 0.13
CA LYS A 115 14.01 6.89 1.21
C LYS A 115 13.94 5.41 0.81
N ILE A 116 12.90 4.99 0.09
CA ILE A 116 12.79 3.62 -0.44
C ILE A 116 13.95 3.35 -1.41
N ASN A 117 14.25 4.30 -2.30
CA ASN A 117 15.34 4.17 -3.27
C ASN A 117 16.71 4.11 -2.60
N GLU A 118 16.92 4.87 -1.52
CA GLU A 118 18.10 4.73 -0.66
C GLU A 118 18.23 3.30 -0.10
N TRP A 119 17.13 2.67 0.33
CA TRP A 119 17.17 1.30 0.84
C TRP A 119 17.47 0.26 -0.25
N LEU A 120 17.02 0.52 -1.46
CA LEU A 120 17.31 -0.30 -2.65
C LEU A 120 18.70 -0.03 -3.23
N ASP A 121 19.52 0.84 -2.63
CA ASP A 121 20.78 1.33 -3.21
C ASP A 121 20.62 1.88 -4.65
N ASN A 122 19.44 2.45 -4.94
CA ASN A 122 19.00 2.92 -6.27
C ASN A 122 19.00 1.83 -7.36
N GLU A 123 18.90 0.56 -6.97
CA GLU A 123 18.63 -0.54 -7.89
C GLU A 123 17.13 -0.69 -8.15
N PHE A 124 16.77 -1.34 -9.27
CA PHE A 124 15.38 -1.72 -9.61
C PHE A 124 14.38 -0.56 -9.79
N LEU A 125 14.85 0.66 -10.06
CA LEU A 125 13.98 1.85 -10.14
C LEU A 125 12.91 1.73 -11.24
N GLU A 126 13.27 1.13 -12.38
CA GLU A 126 12.35 0.93 -13.49
C GLU A 126 11.31 -0.14 -13.14
N GLU A 127 11.74 -1.19 -12.43
CA GLU A 127 10.92 -2.34 -12.00
C GLU A 127 10.10 -2.07 -10.74
N THR A 128 10.20 -0.88 -10.14
CA THR A 128 9.52 -0.53 -8.87
C THR A 128 8.33 0.42 -9.08
N ILE A 129 7.21 0.11 -8.45
CA ILE A 129 6.01 0.95 -8.33
C ILE A 129 5.82 1.30 -6.85
N TYR A 130 5.55 2.57 -6.55
CA TYR A 130 5.54 3.06 -5.17
C TYR A 130 4.11 3.24 -4.65
N ALA A 131 3.67 2.34 -3.78
CA ALA A 131 2.39 2.39 -3.09
C ALA A 131 2.51 3.15 -1.76
N VAL A 132 2.88 4.43 -1.82
CA VAL A 132 2.99 5.28 -0.62
C VAL A 132 1.62 5.84 -0.23
N ALA A 133 1.04 5.34 0.85
CA ALA A 133 -0.22 5.85 1.38
C ALA A 133 0.02 7.03 2.32
N ILE A 134 -0.53 8.20 1.98
CA ILE A 134 -0.41 9.38 2.85
C ILE A 134 -1.33 9.23 4.07
N GLU A 135 -0.71 9.39 5.24
CA GLU A 135 -1.16 8.94 6.56
C GLU A 135 -1.17 7.41 6.66
N GLU A 136 -2.21 6.73 6.16
CA GLU A 136 -2.37 5.27 6.28
C GLU A 136 -3.16 4.70 5.07
N THR A 137 -3.04 3.40 4.81
CA THR A 137 -3.79 2.75 3.72
C THR A 137 -5.32 2.81 3.94
N GLU A 138 -5.80 2.91 5.18
CA GLU A 138 -7.21 3.21 5.50
C GLU A 138 -7.70 4.51 4.84
N ALA A 139 -6.82 5.49 4.61
CA ALA A 139 -7.16 6.72 3.89
C ALA A 139 -7.54 6.47 2.43
N TRP A 140 -6.93 5.46 1.78
CA TRP A 140 -7.34 5.04 0.45
C TRP A 140 -8.71 4.38 0.50
N VAL A 141 -8.93 3.43 1.41
CA VAL A 141 -10.20 2.72 1.56
C VAL A 141 -11.36 3.68 1.88
N LEU A 142 -11.13 4.75 2.66
CA LEU A 142 -12.12 5.77 2.97
C LEU A 142 -12.77 6.40 1.72
N THR A 143 -12.05 6.49 0.60
CA THR A 143 -12.58 7.04 -0.67
C THR A 143 -13.76 6.24 -1.23
N ILE A 144 -13.89 4.96 -0.86
CA ILE A 144 -15.03 4.09 -1.22
C ILE A 144 -16.32 4.51 -0.49
N TYR A 145 -16.18 5.10 0.69
CA TYR A 145 -17.25 5.30 1.65
C TYR A 145 -17.60 6.77 1.90
N GLU A 146 -16.69 7.69 1.56
CA GLU A 146 -16.86 9.13 1.70
C GLU A 146 -16.44 9.88 0.43
N LYS A 147 -17.27 10.85 0.00
CA LYS A 147 -16.98 11.72 -1.16
C LYS A 147 -16.30 13.02 -0.73
N ARG A 148 -15.14 12.91 -0.09
CA ARG A 148 -14.35 14.05 0.40
C ARG A 148 -12.89 13.65 0.53
N ASN A 149 -12.00 14.64 0.53
CA ASN A 149 -10.56 14.40 0.68
C ASN A 149 -10.28 13.61 1.97
N SER A 150 -9.69 12.42 1.85
CA SER A 150 -9.41 11.53 2.97
C SER A 150 -8.08 11.83 3.68
N THR A 151 -7.13 12.52 3.04
CA THR A 151 -5.87 12.95 3.68
C THR A 151 -6.06 14.11 4.67
N ALA A 152 -7.24 14.74 4.66
CA ALA A 152 -7.63 15.75 5.64
C ALA A 152 -7.96 15.15 7.02
N SER A 153 -8.12 13.82 7.14
CA SER A 153 -8.31 13.17 8.43
C SER A 153 -6.98 13.06 9.16
N ALA A 154 -6.90 13.57 10.39
CA ALA A 154 -5.72 13.37 11.25
C ALA A 154 -5.54 11.90 11.68
N ASP A 155 -6.62 11.11 11.62
CA ASP A 155 -6.66 9.68 11.96
C ASP A 155 -7.62 8.97 10.97
N PRO A 156 -7.09 8.48 9.84
CA PRO A 156 -7.88 7.75 8.84
C PRO A 156 -8.49 6.45 9.40
N LYS A 157 -7.76 5.68 10.20
CA LYS A 157 -8.23 4.43 10.80
C LYS A 157 -9.46 4.61 11.68
N ALA A 158 -9.44 5.54 12.64
CA ALA A 158 -10.59 5.83 13.48
C ALA A 158 -11.77 6.37 12.65
N ARG A 159 -11.48 7.18 11.61
CA ARG A 159 -12.53 7.67 10.70
C ARG A 159 -13.18 6.53 9.93
N LEU A 160 -12.38 5.60 9.36
CA LEU A 160 -12.87 4.45 8.61
C LEU A 160 -13.77 3.58 9.48
N LYS A 161 -13.30 3.21 10.68
CA LYS A 161 -14.08 2.42 11.64
C LYS A 161 -15.44 3.06 11.92
N ARG A 162 -15.48 4.38 12.15
CA ARG A 162 -16.75 5.12 12.38
C ARG A 162 -17.65 5.12 11.15
N VAL A 163 -17.11 5.34 9.95
CA VAL A 163 -17.89 5.40 8.71
C VAL A 163 -18.49 4.04 8.38
N LEU A 164 -17.72 2.96 8.54
CA LEU A 164 -18.17 1.59 8.34
C LEU A 164 -19.25 1.21 9.36
N GLY A 165 -19.06 1.55 10.64
CA GLY A 165 -20.05 1.31 11.69
C GLY A 165 -21.40 1.98 11.40
N LYS A 166 -21.40 3.23 10.92
CA LYS A 166 -22.63 3.94 10.50
C LYS A 166 -23.34 3.28 9.32
N LYS A 167 -22.61 2.50 8.51
CA LYS A 167 -23.14 1.79 7.34
C LYS A 167 -23.47 0.33 7.63
N GLY A 168 -23.29 -0.13 8.87
CA GLY A 168 -23.49 -1.54 9.25
C GLY A 168 -22.49 -2.49 8.61
N VAL A 169 -21.33 -1.99 8.16
CA VAL A 169 -20.27 -2.81 7.56
C VAL A 169 -19.34 -3.28 8.68
N LYS A 170 -19.13 -4.61 8.77
CA LYS A 170 -18.18 -5.20 9.72
C LYS A 170 -16.76 -4.74 9.38
N TYR A 171 -16.01 -4.33 10.40
CA TYR A 171 -14.61 -3.96 10.28
C TYR A 171 -13.77 -4.92 11.10
N THR A 172 -12.97 -5.75 10.43
CA THR A 172 -11.94 -6.58 11.02
C THR A 172 -10.60 -6.15 10.46
N HIS A 173 -9.64 -5.88 11.35
CA HIS A 173 -8.30 -5.42 10.96
C HIS A 173 -7.42 -6.62 10.65
N ASN A 174 -7.76 -7.32 9.56
CA ASN A 174 -7.05 -8.48 9.04
C ASN A 174 -7.20 -8.54 7.51
N LEU A 175 -6.52 -9.49 6.88
CA LEU A 175 -6.49 -9.63 5.41
C LEU A 175 -7.90 -9.78 4.79
N GLU A 176 -8.74 -10.64 5.37
CA GLU A 176 -10.11 -10.88 4.88
C GLU A 176 -10.97 -9.61 5.02
N GLY A 177 -10.94 -8.97 6.19
CA GLY A 177 -11.68 -7.75 6.46
C GLY A 177 -11.30 -6.61 5.51
N PHE A 178 -10.01 -6.43 5.24
CA PHE A 178 -9.55 -5.42 4.30
C PHE A 178 -9.86 -5.77 2.85
N SER A 179 -9.82 -7.05 2.49
CA SER A 179 -10.31 -7.52 1.18
C SER A 179 -11.79 -7.17 0.98
N ASP A 180 -12.64 -7.38 1.99
CA ASP A 180 -14.07 -7.11 1.90
C ASP A 180 -14.39 -5.62 1.75
N ILE A 181 -13.81 -4.78 2.62
CA ILE A 181 -14.10 -3.33 2.60
C ILE A 181 -13.47 -2.62 1.40
N SER A 182 -12.42 -3.19 0.80
CA SER A 182 -11.79 -2.66 -0.41
C SER A 182 -12.30 -3.29 -1.70
N ASP A 183 -13.27 -4.22 -1.65
CA ASP A 183 -13.73 -4.97 -2.82
C ASP A 183 -14.21 -4.07 -3.97
N LYS A 184 -14.73 -2.86 -3.66
CA LYS A 184 -15.13 -1.93 -4.72
C LYS A 184 -13.97 -1.48 -5.61
N PHE A 185 -12.72 -1.54 -5.15
CA PHE A 185 -11.56 -1.31 -6.00
C PHE A 185 -11.34 -2.42 -7.03
N SER A 186 -11.87 -3.63 -6.86
CA SER A 186 -11.70 -4.74 -7.83
C SER A 186 -12.38 -4.52 -9.20
N LYS A 187 -13.09 -3.40 -9.39
CA LYS A 187 -13.88 -3.13 -10.59
C LYS A 187 -13.44 -1.80 -11.22
N ARG A 188 -12.79 -1.85 -12.39
CA ARG A 188 -12.33 -0.67 -13.15
C ARG A 188 -13.38 0.44 -13.23
N LYS A 189 -14.63 0.07 -13.57
CA LYS A 189 -15.75 1.00 -13.70
C LYS A 189 -16.02 1.85 -12.45
N ASN A 190 -15.70 1.33 -11.26
CA ASN A 190 -15.96 2.03 -10.01
C ASN A 190 -14.99 3.21 -9.81
N PHE A 191 -13.72 3.11 -10.24
CA PHE A 191 -12.77 4.22 -10.16
C PHE A 191 -13.28 5.46 -10.90
N VAL A 192 -13.82 5.25 -12.11
CA VAL A 192 -14.39 6.33 -12.94
C VAL A 192 -15.71 6.83 -12.38
N LYS A 193 -16.65 5.90 -12.09
CA LYS A 193 -18.01 6.26 -11.68
C LYS A 193 -18.06 6.95 -10.31
N GLU A 194 -17.34 6.41 -9.34
CA GLU A 194 -17.39 6.88 -7.95
C GLU A 194 -16.29 7.91 -7.65
N LYS A 195 -15.40 8.18 -8.60
CA LYS A 195 -14.36 9.22 -8.54
C LYS A 195 -13.41 9.08 -7.35
N TYR A 196 -13.08 7.85 -6.94
CA TYR A 196 -12.21 7.57 -5.79
C TYR A 196 -10.90 8.36 -5.81
N LEU A 197 -10.27 8.44 -6.98
CA LEU A 197 -8.98 9.11 -7.19
C LEU A 197 -9.04 10.62 -6.92
N THR A 198 -10.21 11.25 -7.04
CA THR A 198 -10.39 12.68 -6.74
C THR A 198 -10.41 12.99 -5.24
N PHE A 199 -10.51 11.96 -4.40
CA PHE A 199 -10.63 12.08 -2.95
C PHE A 199 -9.33 11.74 -2.21
N ASN A 200 -8.29 11.26 -2.90
CA ASN A 200 -6.99 11.01 -2.31
C ASN A 200 -5.89 11.07 -3.38
N GLN A 201 -5.01 12.07 -3.29
CA GLN A 201 -3.94 12.27 -4.27
C GLN A 201 -2.97 11.09 -4.32
N SER A 202 -2.54 10.55 -3.17
CA SER A 202 -1.59 9.42 -3.15
C SER A 202 -2.15 8.13 -3.74
N LEU A 203 -3.46 7.89 -3.60
CA LEU A 203 -4.14 6.80 -4.31
C LEU A 203 -4.14 7.05 -5.82
N ALA A 204 -4.41 8.29 -6.25
CA ALA A 204 -4.35 8.67 -7.66
C ALA A 204 -2.96 8.46 -8.25
N ASP A 205 -1.91 8.90 -7.55
CA ASP A 205 -0.52 8.77 -7.97
C ASP A 205 -0.13 7.28 -8.10
N PHE A 206 -0.47 6.46 -7.11
CA PHE A 206 -0.24 5.01 -7.17
C PHE A 206 -1.01 4.35 -8.34
N CYS A 207 -2.29 4.67 -8.52
CA CYS A 207 -3.07 4.13 -9.63
C CYS A 207 -2.52 4.56 -11.00
N GLN A 208 -1.98 5.77 -11.11
CA GLN A 208 -1.35 6.26 -12.33
C GLN A 208 -0.06 5.49 -12.63
N GLU A 209 0.82 5.30 -11.64
CA GLU A 209 2.03 4.48 -11.82
C GLU A 209 1.71 3.03 -12.20
N VAL A 210 0.67 2.44 -11.61
CA VAL A 210 0.16 1.12 -12.02
C VAL A 210 -0.31 1.14 -13.48
N GLU A 211 -1.00 2.19 -13.92
CA GLU A 211 -1.46 2.27 -15.31
C GLU A 211 -0.31 2.43 -16.30
N ASP A 212 0.74 3.16 -15.91
CA ASP A 212 1.88 3.47 -16.78
C ASP A 212 2.89 2.32 -16.87
N LYS A 213 3.08 1.55 -15.78
CA LYS A 213 4.12 0.51 -15.70
C LYS A 213 3.61 -0.94 -15.85
N LEU A 214 2.31 -1.22 -15.70
CA LEU A 214 1.72 -2.57 -15.83
C LEU A 214 0.77 -2.69 -17.04
#